data_AF-A0A8S0GUM2-F1
#
_entry.id   AF-A0A8S0GUM2-F1
#
_cell.length_a   1.000
_cell.length_b   1.000
_cell.length_c   1.000
_cell.angle_alpha   90.00
_cell.angle_beta   90.00
_cell.angle_gamma   90.00
#
_symmetry.space_group_name_H-M   'P 1'
#
loop_
_entity.id
_entity.type
_entity.pdbx_description
1 polymer ?
#
loop_
_entity_poly.entity_id
_entity_poly.type
_entity_poly.pdbx_seq_one_letter_code
_entity_poly.pdbx_strand_id
1 'polypeptide(L)'
;MISPSGCGNIYMNATPRVVYGWARTGTFFKIFTRIDEESGIPRPALWLTFGLSVFWTLPFPSWEALINVVSAALVLSYAVAPISVAALRKSAPELARPFRVRGFALLGPVSFVIAALIVYWSGWGTVSWLLGLQILMFVIYLLCKRLVPTDHLSLGEQVRSSLWLIAFYALTIVISYLGSFGGIGALAHPFDTLTVTLMALCIYYWGANTGVPGAKLVLDGDEVE
;
A
#
# COMPACT_ATOMS: atom_id res chain seq x y z
N MET A 1 8.01 -25.53 16.29
CA MET A 1 8.42 -24.36 15.46
C MET A 1 8.21 -24.58 13.95
N ILE A 2 7.35 -25.50 13.50
CA ILE A 2 7.17 -25.76 12.05
C ILE A 2 6.45 -24.59 11.35
N SER A 3 5.41 -24.03 11.99
CA SER A 3 4.60 -22.95 11.39
C SER A 3 5.38 -21.63 11.18
N PRO A 4 6.14 -21.09 12.17
CA PRO A 4 6.91 -19.86 11.94
C PRO A 4 8.00 -20.00 10.87
N SER A 5 8.69 -21.14 10.85
CA SER A 5 9.73 -21.41 9.84
C SER A 5 9.15 -21.55 8.43
N GLY A 6 7.99 -22.19 8.29
CA GLY A 6 7.27 -22.27 7.01
C GLY A 6 6.85 -20.89 6.50
N CYS A 7 6.28 -20.06 7.39
CA CYS A 7 5.93 -18.67 7.07
C CYS A 7 7.16 -17.87 6.61
N GLY A 8 8.26 -17.94 7.36
CA GLY A 8 9.51 -17.26 7.01
C GLY A 8 10.04 -17.67 5.63
N ASN A 9 9.99 -18.96 5.28
CA ASN A 9 10.44 -19.46 3.98
C ASN A 9 9.58 -18.92 2.82
N ILE A 10 8.25 -18.88 2.99
CA ILE A 10 7.33 -18.31 1.99
C ILE A 10 7.64 -16.83 1.75
N TYR A 11 7.76 -16.02 2.81
CA TYR A 11 8.04 -14.58 2.67
C TYR A 11 9.44 -14.31 2.11
N MET A 12 10.45 -15.11 2.47
CA MET A 12 11.79 -14.98 1.94
C MET A 12 11.88 -15.35 0.44
N ASN A 13 10.90 -16.11 -0.07
CA ASN A 13 10.76 -16.40 -1.50
C ASN A 13 9.86 -15.40 -2.26
N ALA A 14 8.79 -14.91 -1.63
CA ALA A 14 7.82 -14.03 -2.28
C ALA A 14 8.32 -12.58 -2.37
N THR A 15 8.88 -12.04 -1.28
CA THR A 15 9.29 -10.63 -1.21
C THR A 15 10.36 -10.24 -2.25
N PRO A 16 11.40 -11.05 -2.53
CA PRO A 16 12.37 -10.72 -3.57
C PRO A 16 11.74 -10.60 -4.97
N ARG A 17 10.67 -11.36 -5.25
CA ARG A 17 9.94 -11.29 -6.53
C ARG A 17 9.13 -10.00 -6.65
N VAL A 18 8.59 -9.49 -5.54
CA VAL A 18 7.93 -8.17 -5.48
C VAL A 18 8.96 -7.07 -5.77
N VAL A 19 10.14 -7.14 -5.14
CA VAL A 19 11.23 -6.18 -5.38
C VAL A 19 11.72 -6.25 -6.84
N TYR A 20 11.85 -7.45 -7.41
CA TYR A 20 12.17 -7.65 -8.82
C TYR A 20 11.13 -7.00 -9.74
N GLY A 21 9.82 -7.24 -9.48
CA GLY A 21 8.73 -6.61 -10.23
C GLY A 21 8.77 -5.09 -10.16
N TRP A 22 9.02 -4.55 -8.97
CA TRP A 22 9.16 -3.10 -8.76
C TRP A 22 10.39 -2.50 -9.45
N ALA A 23 11.48 -3.26 -9.59
CA ALA A 23 12.64 -2.84 -10.37
C ALA A 23 12.40 -2.94 -11.89
N ARG A 24 11.60 -3.92 -12.33
CA ARG A 24 11.22 -4.07 -13.75
C ARG A 24 10.35 -2.92 -14.25
N THR A 25 9.50 -2.33 -13.41
CA THR A 25 8.71 -1.13 -13.77
C THR A 25 9.56 0.13 -13.89
N GLY A 26 10.89 0.03 -13.78
CA GLY A 26 11.82 1.14 -13.93
C GLY A 26 11.84 2.10 -12.74
N THR A 27 11.04 1.87 -11.70
CA THR A 27 10.87 2.73 -10.51
C THR A 27 11.81 2.40 -9.35
N PHE A 28 12.67 1.39 -9.50
CA PHE A 28 13.63 0.96 -8.49
C PHE A 28 14.98 0.57 -9.13
N PHE A 29 16.01 0.28 -8.33
CA PHE A 29 17.36 0.06 -8.83
C PHE A 29 17.44 -1.18 -9.74
N LYS A 30 18.02 -1.02 -10.94
CA LYS A 30 18.19 -2.09 -11.96
C LYS A 30 18.97 -3.31 -11.46
N ILE A 31 19.77 -3.19 -10.40
CA ILE A 31 20.48 -4.33 -9.82
C ILE A 31 19.52 -5.45 -9.37
N PHE A 32 18.31 -5.09 -8.97
CA PHE A 32 17.30 -6.04 -8.49
C PHE A 32 16.53 -6.75 -9.60
N THR A 33 16.76 -6.39 -10.88
CA THR A 33 16.23 -7.16 -12.03
C THR A 33 17.14 -8.32 -12.43
N ARG A 34 18.29 -8.50 -11.78
CA ARG A 34 19.19 -9.64 -12.06
C ARG A 34 18.64 -10.91 -11.45
N ILE A 35 18.32 -11.87 -12.30
CA ILE A 35 17.93 -13.24 -11.92
C ILE A 35 19.16 -14.13 -12.05
N ASP A 36 19.35 -15.03 -11.08
CA ASP A 36 20.34 -16.09 -11.16
C ASP A 36 19.84 -17.22 -12.06
N GLU A 37 20.66 -17.65 -13.02
CA GLU A 37 20.25 -18.58 -14.07
C GLU A 37 19.95 -19.99 -13.54
N GLU A 38 20.71 -20.48 -12.56
CA GLU A 38 20.52 -21.84 -12.02
C GLU A 38 19.29 -21.95 -11.11
N SER A 39 19.06 -20.92 -10.28
CA SER A 39 18.01 -20.95 -9.26
C SER A 39 16.73 -20.21 -9.65
N GLY A 40 16.77 -19.40 -10.70
CA GLY A 40 15.61 -18.61 -11.17
C GLY A 40 15.15 -17.53 -10.18
N ILE A 41 15.96 -17.20 -9.16
CA ILE A 41 15.62 -16.21 -8.13
C ILE A 41 16.42 -14.91 -8.30
N PRO A 42 15.82 -13.75 -7.95
CA PRO A 42 16.53 -12.48 -7.94
C PRO A 42 17.44 -12.37 -6.69
N ARG A 43 18.65 -12.95 -6.75
CA ARG A 43 19.60 -13.01 -5.61
C ARG A 43 19.89 -11.65 -4.95
N PRO A 44 20.10 -10.54 -5.67
CA PRO A 44 20.29 -9.23 -5.02
C PRO A 44 19.07 -8.79 -4.19
N ALA A 45 17.86 -9.07 -4.69
CA ALA A 45 16.62 -8.75 -3.99
C ALA A 45 16.42 -9.65 -2.77
N LEU A 46 16.89 -10.89 -2.82
CA LEU A 46 16.92 -11.80 -1.67
C LEU A 46 17.80 -11.25 -0.54
N TRP A 47 19.03 -10.83 -0.86
CA TRP A 47 19.91 -10.23 0.14
C TRP A 47 19.35 -8.93 0.73
N LEU A 48 18.73 -8.09 -0.10
CA LEU A 48 18.01 -6.91 0.38
C LEU A 48 16.89 -7.30 1.34
N THR A 49 16.06 -8.27 0.96
CA THR A 49 14.94 -8.77 1.79
C THR A 49 15.45 -9.30 3.13
N PHE A 50 16.52 -10.09 3.11
CA PHE A 50 17.15 -10.62 4.32
C PHE A 50 17.64 -9.49 5.24
N GLY A 51 18.41 -8.54 4.68
CA GLY A 51 18.93 -7.39 5.43
C GLY A 51 17.81 -6.53 6.03
N LEU A 52 16.76 -6.24 5.25
CA LEU A 52 15.59 -5.51 5.73
C LEU A 52 14.83 -6.29 6.80
N SER A 53 14.72 -7.62 6.68
CA SER A 53 14.06 -8.46 7.69
C SER A 53 14.80 -8.37 9.03
N VAL A 54 16.13 -8.51 9.02
CA VAL A 54 16.95 -8.34 10.23
C VAL A 54 16.79 -6.93 10.78
N PHE A 55 16.96 -5.91 9.95
CA PHE A 55 16.83 -4.51 10.36
C PHE A 55 15.47 -4.21 11.00
N TRP A 56 14.36 -4.62 10.38
CA TRP A 56 13.02 -4.35 10.89
C TRP A 56 12.65 -5.17 12.13
N THR A 57 13.36 -6.26 12.44
CA THR A 57 13.13 -7.00 13.70
C THR A 57 13.81 -6.38 14.92
N LEU A 58 14.86 -5.58 14.74
CA LEU A 58 15.68 -5.04 15.83
C LEU A 58 15.11 -3.84 16.61
N PRO A 59 14.42 -2.86 16.00
CA PRO A 59 14.07 -1.60 16.68
C PRO A 59 12.83 -1.70 17.58
N PHE A 60 12.09 -2.82 17.55
CA PHE A 60 10.83 -2.92 18.26
C PHE A 60 11.03 -3.33 19.72
N PRO A 61 10.43 -2.60 20.68
CA PRO A 61 10.62 -2.86 22.11
C PRO A 61 9.88 -4.12 22.59
N SER A 62 8.90 -4.61 21.82
CA SER A 62 8.13 -5.80 22.14
C SER A 62 7.62 -6.52 20.89
N TRP A 63 7.36 -7.82 21.03
CA TRP A 63 6.71 -8.63 20.00
C TRP A 63 5.33 -8.11 19.62
N GLU A 64 4.56 -7.63 20.60
CA GLU A 64 3.24 -7.04 20.40
C GLU A 64 3.31 -5.77 19.52
N ALA A 65 4.27 -4.87 19.79
CA ALA A 65 4.46 -3.67 18.98
C ALA A 65 4.82 -4.02 17.53
N LEU A 66 5.67 -5.04 17.34
CA LEU A 66 6.03 -5.54 16.01
C LEU A 66 4.81 -6.10 15.27
N ILE A 67 3.99 -6.96 15.90
CA ILE A 67 2.79 -7.52 15.27
C ILE A 67 1.77 -6.42 14.93
N ASN A 68 1.55 -5.46 15.82
CA ASN A 68 0.58 -4.38 15.59
C ASN A 68 0.96 -3.56 14.35
N VAL A 69 2.24 -3.19 14.24
CA VAL A 69 2.74 -2.44 13.08
C VAL A 69 2.68 -3.26 11.80
N VAL A 70 3.12 -4.52 11.82
CA VAL A 70 3.09 -5.40 10.65
C VAL A 70 1.65 -5.65 10.17
N SER A 71 0.71 -5.85 11.10
CA SER A 71 -0.70 -6.07 10.78
C SER A 71 -1.34 -4.82 10.16
N ALA A 72 -1.10 -3.65 10.74
CA ALA A 72 -1.57 -2.37 10.20
C ALA A 72 -0.99 -2.10 8.80
N ALA A 73 0.31 -2.33 8.60
CA ALA A 73 0.98 -2.17 7.31
C ALA A 73 0.42 -3.12 6.24
N LEU A 74 0.18 -4.38 6.60
CA LEU A 74 -0.42 -5.36 5.70
C LEU A 74 -1.84 -4.95 5.29
N VAL A 75 -2.65 -4.50 6.24
CA VAL A 75 -4.02 -4.04 5.97
C VAL A 75 -4.04 -2.79 5.09
N LEU A 76 -3.13 -1.84 5.32
CA LEU A 76 -2.95 -0.68 4.44
C LEU A 76 -2.62 -1.09 3.01
N SER A 77 -1.78 -2.12 2.82
CA SER A 77 -1.48 -2.64 1.48
C SER A 77 -2.72 -3.17 0.77
N TYR A 78 -3.64 -3.80 1.51
CA TYR A 78 -4.92 -4.28 0.98
C TYR A 78 -5.93 -3.16 0.73
N ALA A 79 -5.88 -2.06 1.48
CA ALA A 79 -6.78 -0.92 1.32
C ALA A 79 -6.70 -0.28 -0.09
N VAL A 80 -5.56 -0.37 -0.76
CA VAL A 80 -5.39 0.17 -2.13
C VAL A 80 -6.18 -0.66 -3.16
N ALA A 81 -6.31 -1.98 -2.96
CA ALA A 81 -6.90 -2.90 -3.93
C ALA A 81 -8.37 -2.56 -4.31
N PRO A 82 -9.32 -2.35 -3.39
CA PRO A 82 -10.71 -2.06 -3.75
C PRO A 82 -10.86 -0.72 -4.49
N ILE A 83 -10.00 0.26 -4.21
CA ILE A 83 -9.99 1.54 -4.94
C ILE A 83 -9.43 1.36 -6.35
N SER A 84 -8.33 0.63 -6.51
CA SER A 84 -7.75 0.31 -7.81
C SER A 84 -8.74 -0.44 -8.71
N VAL A 85 -9.47 -1.42 -8.17
CA VAL A 85 -10.51 -2.14 -8.93
C VAL A 85 -11.65 -1.21 -9.32
N ALA A 86 -12.08 -0.31 -8.44
CA ALA A 86 -13.14 0.66 -8.73
C ALA A 86 -12.72 1.66 -9.82
N ALA A 87 -11.48 2.17 -9.74
CA ALA A 87 -10.90 3.04 -10.74
C ALA A 87 -10.76 2.32 -12.10
N LEU A 88 -10.17 1.12 -12.14
CA LEU A 88 -10.02 0.33 -13.37
C LEU A 88 -11.36 -0.07 -14.00
N ARG A 89 -12.44 -0.24 -13.22
CA ARG A 89 -13.79 -0.46 -13.76
C ARG A 89 -14.34 0.72 -14.54
N LYS A 90 -13.89 1.94 -14.24
CA LYS A 90 -14.28 3.17 -14.94
C LYS A 90 -13.30 3.53 -16.05
N SER A 91 -12.00 3.42 -15.76
CA SER A 91 -10.96 3.80 -16.71
C SER A 91 -10.83 2.82 -17.87
N ALA A 92 -11.03 1.52 -17.64
CA ALA A 92 -10.87 0.48 -18.65
C ALA A 92 -12.03 -0.54 -18.58
N PRO A 93 -13.25 -0.13 -18.98
CA PRO A 93 -14.43 -0.99 -18.88
C PRO A 93 -14.33 -2.24 -19.77
N GLU A 94 -13.69 -2.11 -20.94
CA GLU A 94 -13.56 -3.16 -21.96
C GLU A 94 -12.52 -4.25 -21.63
N LEU A 95 -11.73 -4.09 -20.56
CA LEU A 95 -10.76 -5.11 -20.19
C LEU A 95 -11.44 -6.46 -19.93
N ALA A 96 -10.85 -7.51 -20.51
CA ALA A 96 -11.24 -8.89 -20.21
C ALA A 96 -11.06 -9.15 -18.71
N ARG A 97 -12.15 -9.55 -18.05
CA ARG A 97 -12.18 -9.82 -16.60
C ARG A 97 -12.60 -11.28 -16.39
N PRO A 98 -11.65 -12.23 -16.33
CA PRO A 98 -11.94 -13.65 -16.11
C PRO A 98 -12.73 -13.90 -14.83
N PHE A 99 -12.53 -13.04 -13.83
CA PHE A 99 -13.28 -13.05 -12.58
C PHE A 99 -13.92 -11.68 -12.32
N ARG A 100 -15.22 -11.68 -11.99
CA ARG A 100 -15.98 -10.48 -11.59
C ARG A 100 -16.63 -10.70 -10.23
N VAL A 101 -16.22 -9.90 -9.26
CA VAL A 101 -16.86 -9.88 -7.93
C VAL A 101 -18.29 -9.35 -8.06
N ARG A 102 -19.27 -10.18 -7.70
CA ARG A 102 -20.69 -9.81 -7.61
C ARG A 102 -20.89 -8.84 -6.43
N GLY A 103 -21.73 -7.82 -6.59
CA GLY A 103 -22.01 -6.86 -5.52
C GLY A 103 -20.85 -5.92 -5.17
N PHE A 104 -19.89 -5.72 -6.09
CA PHE A 104 -18.71 -4.87 -5.83
C PHE A 104 -19.04 -3.42 -5.46
N ALA A 105 -20.20 -2.89 -5.88
CA ALA A 105 -20.66 -1.56 -5.48
C ALA A 105 -20.81 -1.41 -3.97
N LEU A 106 -21.05 -2.50 -3.24
CA LEU A 106 -21.08 -2.55 -1.78
C LEU A 106 -19.77 -3.11 -1.21
N LEU A 107 -19.28 -4.23 -1.75
CA LEU A 107 -18.08 -4.89 -1.22
C LEU A 107 -16.82 -4.02 -1.33
N GLY A 108 -16.69 -3.21 -2.38
CA GLY A 108 -15.58 -2.29 -2.58
C GLY A 108 -15.48 -1.25 -1.44
N PRO A 109 -16.49 -0.39 -1.25
CA PRO A 109 -16.49 0.58 -0.15
C PRO A 109 -16.37 -0.10 1.23
N VAL A 110 -17.11 -1.19 1.47
CA VAL A 110 -17.10 -1.88 2.77
C VAL A 110 -15.72 -2.45 3.11
N SER A 111 -15.04 -3.08 2.14
CA SER A 111 -13.69 -3.60 2.38
C SER A 111 -12.67 -2.49 2.67
N PHE A 112 -12.81 -1.33 2.03
CA PHE A 112 -11.97 -0.17 2.33
C PHE A 112 -12.25 0.41 3.73
N VAL A 113 -13.53 0.54 4.11
CA VAL A 113 -13.93 0.97 5.46
C VAL A 113 -13.36 0.03 6.53
N ILE A 114 -13.49 -1.29 6.34
CA ILE A 114 -12.94 -2.28 7.26
C ILE A 114 -11.41 -2.12 7.39
N ALA A 115 -10.71 -1.94 6.27
CA ALA A 115 -9.27 -1.72 6.30
C ALA A 115 -8.89 -0.44 7.07
N ALA A 116 -9.61 0.67 6.84
CA ALA A 116 -9.40 1.92 7.57
C ALA A 116 -9.67 1.78 9.07
N LEU A 117 -10.71 1.03 9.46
CA LEU A 117 -11.03 0.77 10.86
C LEU A 117 -9.97 -0.06 11.57
N ILE A 118 -9.44 -1.12 10.94
CA ILE A 118 -8.37 -1.94 11.51
C ILE A 118 -7.10 -1.11 11.73
N VAL A 119 -6.77 -0.23 10.79
CA VAL A 119 -5.64 0.71 10.95
C VAL A 119 -5.89 1.67 12.10
N TYR A 120 -7.10 2.23 12.21
CA TYR A 120 -7.47 3.11 13.32
C TYR A 120 -7.38 2.41 14.69
N TRP A 121 -7.87 1.17 14.80
CA TRP A 121 -7.83 0.37 16.04
C TRP A 121 -6.41 -0.04 16.45
N SER A 122 -5.45 0.02 15.53
CA SER A 122 -4.03 -0.19 15.84
C SER A 122 -3.48 0.92 16.76
N GLY A 123 -4.18 2.06 16.83
CA GLY A 123 -3.93 3.13 17.78
C GLY A 123 -2.85 4.13 17.36
N TRP A 124 -2.87 5.28 18.03
CA TRP A 124 -2.05 6.45 17.71
C TRP A 124 -0.55 6.14 17.62
N GLY A 125 0.00 5.39 18.58
CA GLY A 125 1.42 5.05 18.58
C GLY A 125 1.85 4.30 17.31
N THR A 126 1.06 3.30 16.91
CA THR A 126 1.32 2.51 15.69
C THR A 126 1.07 3.35 14.43
N VAL A 127 -0.05 4.06 14.35
CA VAL A 127 -0.44 4.84 13.17
C VAL A 127 0.54 5.99 12.91
N SER A 128 0.90 6.77 13.94
CA SER A 128 1.83 7.89 13.80
C SER A 128 3.23 7.45 13.38
N TRP A 129 3.72 6.35 13.96
CA TRP A 129 5.02 5.79 13.59
C TRP A 129 5.01 5.21 12.16
N LEU A 130 4.00 4.40 11.83
CA LEU A 130 3.91 3.71 10.54
C LEU A 130 3.72 4.70 9.38
N LEU A 131 2.73 5.60 9.49
CA LEU A 131 2.44 6.57 8.44
C LEU A 131 3.50 7.67 8.40
N GLY A 132 4.09 8.04 9.54
CA GLY A 132 5.23 8.96 9.58
C GLY A 132 6.45 8.43 8.83
N LEU A 133 6.79 7.15 9.06
CA LEU A 133 7.83 6.45 8.30
C LEU A 133 7.49 6.39 6.80
N GLN A 134 6.24 6.11 6.45
CA GLN A 134 5.82 6.01 5.06
C GLN A 134 5.90 7.36 4.34
N ILE A 135 5.53 8.46 5.01
CA ILE A 135 5.71 9.83 4.51
C ILE A 135 7.20 10.13 4.33
N LEU A 136 8.05 9.77 5.29
CA LEU A 136 9.51 9.94 5.17
C LEU A 136 10.06 9.17 3.97
N MET A 137 9.68 7.91 3.79
CA MET A 137 10.07 7.07 2.65
C MET A 137 9.60 7.67 1.32
N PHE A 138 8.38 8.22 1.28
CA PHE A 138 7.86 8.91 0.11
C PHE A 138 8.67 10.17 -0.23
N VAL A 139 9.04 10.98 0.77
CA VAL A 139 9.91 12.16 0.57
C VAL A 139 11.28 11.73 0.04
N ILE A 140 11.90 10.69 0.62
CA ILE A 140 13.17 10.14 0.14
C ILE A 140 13.04 9.68 -1.31
N TYR A 141 11.96 8.96 -1.65
CA TYR A 141 11.67 8.57 -3.02
C TYR A 141 11.59 9.77 -3.96
N LEU A 142 10.90 10.86 -3.59
CA LEU A 142 10.81 12.07 -4.40
C LEU A 142 12.18 12.76 -4.60
N LEU A 143 13.03 12.79 -3.57
CA LEU A 143 14.40 13.32 -3.67
C LEU A 143 15.26 12.47 -4.62
N CYS A 144 15.09 11.16 -4.57
CA CYS A 144 15.76 10.21 -5.46
C CYS A 144 15.11 10.10 -6.84
N LYS A 145 13.91 10.66 -7.06
CA LYS A 145 13.18 10.57 -8.34
C LYS A 145 14.01 11.07 -9.53
N ARG A 146 14.87 12.06 -9.32
CA ARG A 146 15.80 12.56 -10.36
C ARG A 146 16.79 11.51 -10.87
N LEU A 147 17.02 10.43 -10.11
CA LEU A 147 17.90 9.31 -10.47
C LEU A 147 17.16 8.19 -11.22
N VAL A 148 15.83 8.27 -11.33
CA VAL A 148 14.96 7.21 -11.85
C VAL A 148 13.88 7.84 -12.76
N PRO A 149 14.18 8.10 -14.04
CA PRO A 149 13.24 8.72 -14.96
C PRO A 149 12.09 7.77 -15.27
N THR A 150 10.89 8.14 -14.82
CA THR A 150 9.65 7.34 -14.90
C THR A 150 8.48 8.19 -15.41
N ASP A 151 8.74 9.06 -16.39
CA ASP A 151 7.75 10.00 -16.88
C ASP A 151 6.97 9.42 -18.07
N HIS A 152 6.05 8.51 -17.77
CA HIS A 152 4.99 8.09 -18.72
C HIS A 152 3.69 8.91 -18.53
N LEU A 153 3.54 9.61 -17.40
CA LEU A 153 2.39 10.44 -17.07
C LEU A 153 2.84 11.83 -16.61
N SER A 154 2.06 12.87 -16.90
CA SER A 154 2.36 14.22 -16.42
C SER A 154 2.30 14.30 -14.88
N LEU A 155 3.13 15.15 -14.26
CA LEU A 155 3.15 15.32 -12.80
C LEU A 155 1.76 15.64 -12.21
N GLY A 156 0.96 16.45 -12.92
CA GLY A 156 -0.40 16.79 -12.49
C GLY A 156 -1.34 15.57 -12.43
N GLU A 157 -1.17 14.61 -13.34
CA GLU A 157 -1.96 13.37 -13.36
C GLU A 157 -1.50 12.39 -12.30
N GLN A 158 -0.18 12.28 -12.07
CA GLN A 158 0.38 11.50 -10.96
C GLN A 158 -0.15 12.01 -9.62
N VAL A 159 -0.18 13.34 -9.42
CA VAL A 159 -0.73 13.94 -8.19
C VAL A 159 -2.22 13.68 -8.11
N ARG A 160 -3.00 13.96 -9.16
CA ARG A 160 -4.46 13.75 -9.14
C ARG A 160 -4.85 12.31 -8.80
N SER A 161 -4.14 11.32 -9.36
CA SER A 161 -4.45 9.90 -9.16
C SER A 161 -4.01 9.34 -7.81
N SER A 162 -3.05 9.99 -7.13
CA SER A 162 -2.49 9.55 -5.85
C SER A 162 -2.88 10.43 -4.65
N LEU A 163 -3.46 11.62 -4.87
CA LEU A 163 -3.76 12.57 -3.80
C LEU A 163 -4.74 12.03 -2.75
N TRP A 164 -5.68 11.18 -3.16
CA TRP A 164 -6.60 10.51 -2.23
C TRP A 164 -5.87 9.65 -1.20
N LEU A 165 -4.74 9.03 -1.57
CA LEU A 165 -3.94 8.19 -0.69
C LEU A 165 -3.19 9.04 0.34
N ILE A 166 -2.63 10.17 -0.10
CA ILE A 166 -1.97 11.14 0.79
C ILE A 166 -2.99 11.70 1.78
N ALA A 167 -4.17 12.09 1.30
CA ALA A 167 -5.24 12.58 2.15
C ALA A 167 -5.73 11.49 3.12
N PHE A 168 -5.86 10.25 2.67
CA PHE A 168 -6.20 9.12 3.54
C PHE A 168 -5.19 8.97 4.69
N TYR A 169 -3.89 8.99 4.40
CA TYR A 169 -2.86 8.89 5.43
C TYR A 169 -2.91 10.08 6.39
N ALA A 170 -2.97 11.31 5.87
CA ALA A 170 -3.02 12.51 6.71
C ALA A 170 -4.25 12.54 7.62
N LEU A 171 -5.43 12.26 7.08
CA LEU A 171 -6.68 12.22 7.84
C LEU A 171 -6.67 11.07 8.86
N THR A 172 -6.12 9.90 8.50
CA THR A 172 -5.99 8.77 9.44
C THR A 172 -5.08 9.11 10.62
N ILE A 173 -3.94 9.80 10.38
CA ILE A 173 -3.08 10.32 11.46
C ILE A 173 -3.89 11.27 12.34
N VAL A 174 -4.55 12.28 11.77
CA VAL A 174 -5.29 13.30 12.54
C VAL A 174 -6.42 12.66 13.36
N ILE A 175 -7.22 11.79 12.76
CA ILE A 175 -8.32 11.11 13.47
C ILE A 175 -7.77 10.17 14.53
N SER A 176 -6.67 9.47 14.26
CA SER A 176 -6.01 8.62 15.26
C SER A 176 -5.47 9.43 16.45
N TYR A 177 -4.93 10.63 16.21
CA TYR A 177 -4.52 11.54 17.28
C TYR A 177 -5.70 12.02 18.12
N LEU A 178 -6.80 12.40 17.48
CA LEU A 178 -8.00 12.90 18.18
C LEU A 178 -8.82 11.79 18.83
N GLY A 179 -8.68 10.56 18.35
CA GLY A 179 -9.52 9.42 18.68
C GLY A 179 -9.24 8.80 20.06
N SER A 180 -10.02 7.76 20.35
CA SER A 180 -10.00 7.06 21.64
C SER A 180 -8.89 5.99 21.75
N PHE A 181 -8.30 5.56 20.63
CA PHE A 181 -7.29 4.50 20.59
C PHE A 181 -5.87 5.07 20.76
N GLY A 182 -5.51 5.45 21.98
CA GLY A 182 -4.18 5.97 22.32
C GLY A 182 -3.92 7.43 21.91
N GLY A 183 -4.94 8.10 21.38
CA GLY A 183 -4.95 9.54 21.12
C GLY A 183 -5.35 10.37 22.34
N ILE A 184 -5.65 11.64 22.13
CA ILE A 184 -6.07 12.58 23.19
C ILE A 184 -7.52 12.38 23.65
N GLY A 185 -8.31 11.54 22.96
CA GLY A 185 -9.70 11.24 23.34
C GLY A 185 -10.70 12.36 23.10
N ALA A 186 -10.38 13.35 22.27
CA ALA A 186 -11.30 14.43 21.89
C ALA A 186 -12.51 13.91 21.09
N LEU A 187 -12.29 12.88 20.27
CA LEU A 187 -13.31 12.08 19.60
C LEU A 187 -13.53 10.79 20.39
N ALA A 188 -14.58 10.78 21.20
CA ALA A 188 -14.99 9.63 21.98
C ALA A 188 -15.81 8.63 21.16
N HIS A 189 -15.74 7.36 21.54
CA HIS A 189 -16.61 6.33 20.98
C HIS A 189 -18.10 6.64 21.23
N PRO A 190 -19.01 6.44 20.25
CA PRO A 190 -18.81 5.83 18.92
C PRO A 190 -18.48 6.83 17.79
N PHE A 191 -18.36 8.13 18.09
CA PHE A 191 -18.19 9.18 17.08
C PHE A 191 -16.86 9.09 16.35
N ASP A 192 -15.84 8.56 16.99
CA ASP A 192 -14.54 8.28 16.38
C ASP A 192 -14.65 7.27 15.22
N THR A 193 -15.33 6.15 15.45
CA THR A 193 -15.55 5.06 14.50
C THR A 193 -16.44 5.50 13.35
N LEU A 194 -17.46 6.32 13.64
CA LEU A 194 -18.29 6.94 12.62
C LEU A 194 -17.48 7.90 11.74
N THR A 195 -16.62 8.73 12.35
CA THR A 195 -15.73 9.65 11.63
C THR A 195 -14.78 8.90 10.69
N VAL A 196 -14.14 7.81 11.15
CA VAL A 196 -13.28 6.96 10.31
C VAL A 196 -14.07 6.36 9.16
N THR A 197 -15.29 5.88 9.42
CA THR A 197 -16.17 5.29 8.39
C THR A 197 -16.53 6.30 7.31
N LEU A 198 -16.98 7.49 7.70
CA LEU A 198 -17.35 8.56 6.77
C LEU A 198 -16.13 9.03 5.96
N MET A 199 -14.99 9.23 6.63
CA MET A 199 -13.72 9.54 5.95
C MET A 199 -13.38 8.47 4.91
N ALA A 200 -13.41 7.19 5.29
CA ALA A 200 -13.06 6.09 4.39
C ALA A 200 -13.99 6.03 3.17
N LEU A 201 -15.30 6.25 3.36
CA LEU A 201 -16.25 6.32 2.24
C LEU A 201 -15.94 7.49 1.29
N CYS A 202 -15.70 8.69 1.84
CA CYS A 202 -15.33 9.86 1.05
C CYS A 202 -14.05 9.60 0.22
N ILE A 203 -13.01 9.06 0.86
CA ILE A 203 -11.75 8.70 0.20
C ILE A 203 -11.96 7.63 -0.87
N TYR A 204 -12.77 6.59 -0.58
CA TYR A 204 -13.03 5.51 -1.52
C TYR A 204 -13.63 6.05 -2.82
N TYR A 205 -14.70 6.85 -2.73
CA TYR A 205 -15.35 7.42 -3.91
C TYR A 205 -14.47 8.45 -4.61
N TRP A 206 -13.68 9.22 -3.86
CA TRP A 206 -12.72 10.14 -4.44
C TRP A 206 -11.66 9.41 -5.26
N GLY A 207 -10.96 8.43 -4.68
CA GLY A 207 -9.94 7.63 -5.35
C GLY A 207 -10.49 6.85 -6.55
N ALA A 208 -11.70 6.30 -6.41
CA ALA A 208 -12.40 5.61 -7.49
C ALA A 208 -12.79 6.54 -8.67
N ASN A 209 -12.82 7.86 -8.48
CA ASN A 209 -13.15 8.86 -9.51
C ASN A 209 -11.91 9.58 -10.07
N THR A 210 -10.75 9.48 -9.41
CA THR A 210 -9.50 10.10 -9.84
C THR A 210 -8.54 9.16 -10.55
N GLY A 211 -8.99 7.96 -10.90
CA GLY A 211 -8.22 7.02 -11.71
C GLY A 211 -7.75 7.65 -13.03
N VAL A 212 -6.60 7.19 -13.53
CA VAL A 212 -6.04 7.65 -14.81
C VAL A 212 -7.04 7.34 -15.94
N PRO A 213 -7.30 8.27 -16.88
CA PRO A 213 -8.20 8.01 -18.01
C PRO A 213 -7.74 6.83 -18.86
N GLY A 214 -8.70 6.07 -19.41
CA GLY A 214 -8.41 4.88 -20.22
C GLY A 214 -7.43 5.09 -21.37
N ALA A 215 -7.52 6.22 -22.05
CA ALA A 215 -6.66 6.57 -23.18
C ALA A 215 -5.17 6.73 -22.84
N LYS A 216 -4.81 6.76 -21.55
CA LYS A 216 -3.43 6.90 -21.06
C LYS A 216 -2.98 5.72 -20.20
N LEU A 217 -3.81 4.69 -20.07
CA LEU A 217 -3.42 3.46 -19.41
C LEU A 217 -2.56 2.66 -20.39
N VAL A 218 -1.27 2.56 -20.09
CA VAL A 218 -0.38 1.58 -20.75
C VAL A 218 -0.49 0.30 -19.95
N LEU A 219 -0.96 -0.78 -20.58
CA LEU A 219 -0.97 -2.10 -19.98
C LEU A 219 0.14 -2.92 -20.65
N ASP A 220 0.77 -3.85 -19.93
CA ASP A 220 1.87 -4.69 -20.46
C ASP A 220 1.54 -5.43 -21.77
N GLY A 221 0.25 -5.53 -22.16
CA GLY A 221 -0.17 -6.06 -23.45
C GLY A 221 0.12 -5.14 -24.65
N ASP A 222 0.36 -3.86 -24.41
CA ASP A 222 0.65 -2.85 -25.44
C ASP A 222 2.15 -2.75 -25.77
N GLU A 223 3.03 -3.42 -25.01
CA GLU A 223 4.47 -3.52 -25.30
C GLU A 223 4.81 -4.62 -26.33
N VAL A 224 3.81 -5.37 -26.82
CA VAL A 224 3.99 -6.52 -27.72
C VAL A 224 3.64 -6.22 -29.18
N GLU A 225 3.35 -4.96 -29.53
CA GLU A 225 3.22 -4.52 -30.95
C GLU A 225 4.44 -3.75 -31.47
#